data_AF-M5AHK1-F1
#
_entry.id   AF-M5AHK1-F1
#
_cell.length_a   1.000
_cell.length_b   1.000
_cell.length_c   1.000
_cell.angle_alpha   90.00
_cell.angle_beta   90.00
_cell.angle_gamma   90.00
#
_symmetry.space_group_name_H-M   'P 1'
#
loop_
_entity.id
_entity.type
_entity.pdbx_description
1 polymer ?
#
loop_
_entity_poly.entity_id
_entity_poly.type
_entity_poly.pdbx_seq_one_letter_code
_entity_poly.pdbx_strand_id
1 'polypeptide(L)'
;MNYEALEKSQPQWFSHLRNRLTQEQLIWSGLNLSHEFENTYFTAHKLVEAFRSRDYAAFTATLDEVENVSPQLFTTIKTFIKRQIVKFKLNI
;
A
#
# COMPACT_ATOMS: atom_id res chain seq x y z
N MET A 1 -17.61 3.41 17.69
CA MET A 1 -16.96 4.09 18.84
C MET A 1 -17.45 5.54 18.85
N ASN A 2 -18.02 6.05 19.95
CA ASN A 2 -18.56 7.42 20.02
C ASN A 2 -17.54 8.35 20.71
N TYR A 3 -17.19 9.47 20.08
CA TYR A 3 -16.26 10.47 20.62
C TYR A 3 -16.74 11.07 21.94
N GLU A 4 -18.06 11.25 22.13
CA GLU A 4 -18.62 11.78 23.39
C GLU A 4 -18.40 10.82 24.57
N ALA A 5 -18.34 9.51 24.29
CA ALA A 5 -18.04 8.50 25.31
C ALA A 5 -16.53 8.46 25.62
N LEU A 6 -15.67 8.68 24.63
CA LEU A 6 -14.21 8.75 24.80
C LEU A 6 -13.80 9.97 25.62
N GLU A 7 -14.39 11.13 25.34
CA GLU A 7 -14.10 12.38 26.05
C GLU A 7 -14.50 12.34 27.54
N LYS A 8 -15.53 11.56 27.88
CA LYS A 8 -15.97 11.34 29.27
C LYS A 8 -15.19 10.26 30.02
N SER A 9 -14.69 9.24 29.32
CA SER A 9 -14.10 8.04 29.95
C SER A 9 -12.56 8.05 29.97
N GLN A 10 -11.91 8.86 29.14
CA GLN A 10 -10.46 8.89 28.99
C GLN A 10 -9.94 10.32 29.16
N PRO A 11 -9.40 10.70 30.34
CA PRO A 11 -8.87 12.04 30.59
C PRO A 11 -7.72 12.44 29.66
N GLN A 12 -6.94 11.44 29.20
CA GLN A 12 -5.87 11.60 28.21
C GLN A 12 -6.36 11.69 26.76
N TRP A 13 -7.67 11.67 26.50
CA TRP A 13 -8.19 11.80 25.15
C TRP A 13 -7.97 13.22 24.62
N PHE A 14 -7.35 13.30 23.44
CA PHE A 14 -7.08 14.56 22.78
C PHE A 14 -8.29 14.99 21.94
N SER A 15 -9.12 15.88 22.46
CA SER A 15 -10.35 16.38 21.80
C SER A 15 -10.13 16.90 20.37
N HIS A 16 -8.95 17.48 20.09
CA HIS A 16 -8.58 17.97 18.75
C HIS A 16 -8.48 16.87 17.69
N LEU A 17 -8.38 15.59 18.09
CA LEU A 17 -8.39 14.45 17.16
C LEU A 17 -9.79 14.16 16.60
N ARG A 18 -10.87 14.62 17.25
CA ARG A 18 -12.25 14.51 16.74
C ARG A 18 -12.42 15.11 15.35
N ASN A 19 -11.68 16.18 15.09
CA ASN A 19 -11.77 16.96 13.85
C ASN A 19 -10.77 16.49 12.78
N ARG A 20 -9.97 15.46 13.06
CA ARG A 20 -9.06 14.87 12.07
C ARG A 20 -9.78 13.78 11.30
N LEU A 21 -9.48 13.68 10.00
CA LEU A 21 -9.88 12.52 9.22
C LEU A 21 -9.30 11.26 9.86
N THR A 22 -10.13 10.21 9.91
CA THR A 22 -9.62 8.87 10.20
C THR A 22 -8.60 8.47 9.15
N GLN A 23 -7.73 7.51 9.46
CA GLN A 23 -6.74 7.01 8.51
C GLN A 23 -7.39 6.51 7.21
N GLU A 24 -8.52 5.81 7.31
CA GLU A 24 -9.32 5.37 6.17
C GLU A 24 -9.81 6.56 5.33
N GLN A 25 -10.43 7.55 5.96
CA GLN A 25 -10.93 8.74 5.25
C GLN A 25 -9.80 9.55 4.61
N LEU A 26 -8.63 9.62 5.24
CA LEU A 26 -7.46 10.29 4.71
C LEU A 26 -6.89 9.55 3.50
N ILE A 27 -6.85 8.23 3.53
CA ILE A 27 -6.47 7.39 2.38
C ILE A 27 -7.45 7.62 1.24
N TRP A 28 -8.76 7.47 1.46
CA TRP A 28 -9.78 7.70 0.42
C TRP A 28 -9.69 9.11 -0.18
N SER A 29 -9.51 10.13 0.67
CA SER A 29 -9.30 11.49 0.19
C SER A 29 -8.04 11.64 -0.65
N GLY A 30 -6.98 10.87 -0.37
CA GLY A 30 -5.73 10.88 -1.13
C GLY A 30 -5.82 10.13 -2.46
N LEU A 31 -6.50 8.98 -2.49
CA LEU A 31 -6.69 8.17 -3.71
C LEU A 31 -7.45 8.97 -4.79
N ASN A 32 -8.44 9.78 -4.40
CA ASN A 32 -9.20 10.61 -5.34
C ASN A 32 -8.42 11.78 -5.96
N LEU A 33 -7.20 12.07 -5.50
CA LEU A 33 -6.41 13.22 -6.00
C LEU A 33 -5.56 12.87 -7.21
N SER A 34 -5.18 11.60 -7.38
CA SER A 34 -4.31 11.17 -8.47
C SER A 34 -4.48 9.68 -8.74
N HIS A 35 -4.79 9.36 -10.00
CA HIS A 35 -4.86 8.00 -10.49
C HIS A 35 -3.52 7.26 -10.35
N GLU A 36 -2.39 7.95 -10.47
CA GLU A 36 -1.06 7.36 -10.25
C GLU A 36 -0.89 6.95 -8.77
N PHE A 37 -1.35 7.79 -7.86
CA PHE A 37 -1.29 7.50 -6.42
C PHE A 37 -2.22 6.35 -6.05
N GLU A 38 -3.42 6.32 -6.62
CA GLU A 38 -4.38 5.23 -6.47
C GLU A 38 -3.78 3.89 -6.93
N ASN A 39 -3.27 3.85 -8.16
CA ASN A 39 -2.62 2.67 -8.71
C ASN A 39 -1.42 2.23 -7.87
N THR A 40 -0.60 3.19 -7.40
CA THR A 40 0.56 2.90 -6.53
C THR A 40 0.12 2.23 -5.24
N TYR A 41 -0.90 2.78 -4.59
CA TYR A 41 -1.41 2.29 -3.31
C TYR A 41 -1.92 0.85 -3.46
N PHE A 42 -2.81 0.60 -4.41
CA PHE A 42 -3.40 -0.72 -4.62
C PHE A 42 -2.38 -1.75 -5.11
N THR A 43 -1.46 -1.38 -6.00
CA THR A 43 -0.40 -2.27 -6.47
C THR A 43 0.51 -2.70 -5.33
N ALA A 44 0.95 -1.75 -4.50
CA ALA A 44 1.79 -2.07 -3.34
C ALA A 44 1.05 -3.01 -2.36
N HIS A 45 -0.24 -2.77 -2.13
CA HIS A 45 -1.05 -3.61 -1.24
C HIS A 45 -1.20 -5.04 -1.77
N LYS A 46 -1.52 -5.20 -3.07
CA LYS A 46 -1.60 -6.51 -3.73
C LYS A 46 -0.29 -7.28 -3.63
N LEU A 47 0.84 -6.63 -3.87
CA LEU A 47 2.17 -7.25 -3.76
C LEU A 47 2.48 -7.71 -2.33
N VAL A 48 2.19 -6.88 -1.33
CA VAL A 48 2.42 -7.22 0.08
C VAL A 48 1.53 -8.39 0.52
N GLU A 49 0.25 -8.37 0.13
CA GLU A 49 -0.69 -9.44 0.47
C GLU A 49 -0.34 -10.77 -0.19
N ALA A 50 0.01 -10.76 -1.48
CA ALA A 50 0.48 -11.96 -2.19
C ALA A 50 1.77 -12.51 -1.58
N PHE A 51 2.69 -11.64 -1.13
CA PHE A 51 3.88 -12.06 -0.41
C PHE A 51 3.54 -12.67 0.96
N ARG A 52 2.64 -12.04 1.72
CA ARG A 52 2.20 -12.50 3.04
C ARG A 52 1.51 -13.86 2.98
N SER A 53 0.69 -14.10 1.95
CA SER A 53 0.00 -15.38 1.71
C SER A 53 0.89 -16.42 1.02
N ARG A 54 2.09 -16.04 0.57
CA ARG A 54 2.99 -16.86 -0.28
C ARG A 54 2.34 -17.28 -1.60
N ASP A 55 1.39 -16.49 -2.10
CA ASP A 55 0.78 -16.69 -3.42
C ASP A 55 1.68 -16.06 -4.49
N TYR A 56 2.66 -16.84 -4.93
CA TYR A 56 3.62 -16.39 -5.94
C TYR A 56 2.98 -16.14 -7.30
N ALA A 57 1.86 -16.78 -7.62
CA ALA A 57 1.15 -16.58 -8.89
C ALA A 57 0.44 -15.23 -8.90
N ALA A 58 -0.26 -14.88 -7.81
CA ALA A 58 -0.85 -13.56 -7.64
C ALA A 58 0.22 -12.46 -7.59
N PHE A 59 1.38 -12.75 -6.98
CA PHE A 59 2.51 -11.82 -6.94
C PHE A 59 3.05 -11.53 -8.34
N THR A 60 3.29 -12.56 -9.17
CA THR A 60 3.77 -12.37 -10.55
C THR A 60 2.73 -11.68 -11.44
N ALA A 61 1.46 -12.06 -11.34
CA ALA A 61 0.39 -11.40 -12.11
C ALA A 61 0.31 -9.91 -11.76
N THR A 62 0.42 -9.57 -10.47
CA THR A 62 0.45 -8.17 -10.03
C THR A 62 1.65 -7.41 -10.59
N LEU A 63 2.83 -8.05 -10.71
CA LEU A 63 4.02 -7.41 -11.31
C LEU A 63 3.87 -7.14 -12.81
N ASP A 64 3.16 -8.01 -13.53
CA ASP A 64 2.94 -7.89 -14.98
C ASP A 64 1.89 -6.81 -15.32
N GLU A 65 0.93 -6.58 -14.42
CA GLU A 65 -0.14 -5.58 -14.58
C GLU A 65 0.25 -4.16 -14.13
N VAL A 66 1.49 -3.94 -13.68
CA VAL A 66 1.89 -2.63 -13.13
C VAL A 66 2.00 -1.57 -14.23
N GLU A 67 0.99 -0.71 -14.30
CA GLU A 67 0.95 0.47 -15.14
C GLU A 67 0.67 1.74 -14.32
N ASN A 68 1.31 2.85 -14.69
CA ASN A 68 1.06 4.18 -14.12
C ASN A 68 1.14 4.22 -12.58
N VAL A 69 2.26 3.73 -12.02
CA VAL A 69 2.58 3.79 -10.58
C VAL A 69 3.76 4.73 -10.33
N SER A 70 3.94 5.12 -9.07
CA SER A 70 5.01 6.00 -8.64
C SER A 70 6.39 5.51 -9.11
N PRO A 71 7.31 6.45 -9.46
CA PRO A 71 8.65 6.10 -9.92
C PRO A 71 9.44 5.22 -8.94
N GLN A 72 9.21 5.39 -7.64
CA GLN A 72 9.87 4.62 -6.58
C GLN A 72 9.40 3.17 -6.57
N LEU A 73 8.08 2.93 -6.65
CA LEU A 73 7.52 1.59 -6.73
C LEU A 73 7.97 0.90 -8.02
N PHE A 74 7.93 1.62 -9.14
CA PHE A 74 8.38 1.13 -10.44
C PHE A 74 9.86 0.73 -10.43
N THR A 75 10.73 1.55 -9.82
CA THR A 75 12.16 1.24 -9.68
C THR A 75 12.39 0.01 -8.81
N THR A 76 11.63 -0.13 -7.73
CA THR A 76 11.68 -1.29 -6.83
C THR A 76 11.33 -2.57 -7.58
N ILE A 77 10.23 -2.56 -8.33
CA ILE A 77 9.77 -3.69 -9.15
C ILE A 77 10.82 -4.07 -10.19
N LYS A 78 11.31 -3.09 -10.97
CA LYS A 78 12.36 -3.34 -11.97
C LYS A 78 13.62 -3.95 -11.37
N THR A 79 14.04 -3.46 -10.21
CA THR A 79 15.22 -3.97 -9.50
C THR A 79 15.00 -5.40 -9.04
N PHE A 80 13.82 -5.72 -8.50
CA PHE A 80 13.46 -7.07 -8.09
C PHE A 80 13.48 -8.04 -9.27
N ILE A 81 12.79 -7.71 -10.37
CA ILE A 81 12.74 -8.54 -11.58
C ILE A 81 14.15 -8.78 -12.11
N LYS A 82 14.98 -7.74 -12.23
CA LYS A 82 16.37 -7.86 -12.67
C LYS A 82 17.17 -8.81 -11.78
N ARG A 83 17.03 -8.74 -10.46
CA ARG A 83 17.72 -9.63 -9.51
C ARG A 83 17.24 -11.08 -9.61
N GLN A 84 15.94 -11.32 -9.83
CA GLN A 84 15.41 -12.67 -10.07
C GLN A 84 16.00 -13.26 -11.35
N ILE A 85 15.97 -12.52 -12.47
CA ILE A 85 16.57 -12.95 -13.74
C ILE A 85 18.06 -13.28 -13.56
N VAL A 86 18.81 -12.46 -12.82
CA VAL A 86 20.23 -12.73 -12.54
C VAL A 86 20.42 -14.00 -11.71
N LYS A 87 19.56 -14.27 -10.71
CA LYS A 87 19.61 -15.53 -9.94
C LYS A 87 19.30 -16.75 -10.81
N PHE A 88 18.33 -16.67 -11.72
CA PHE A 88 18.04 -17.77 -12.67
C PHE A 88 19.18 -18.01 -13.67
N LYS A 89 19.88 -16.95 -14.10
CA LYS A 89 21.03 -17.05 -15.01
C LYS A 89 22.32 -17.62 -14.38
N LEU A 90 22.42 -17.63 -13.06
CA LEU A 90 23.59 -18.15 -12.32
C LEU A 90 23.41 -19.60 -11.83
N ASN A 91 22.26 -20.23 -12.13
CA ASN A 91 21.96 -21.64 -11.81
C ASN A 91 21.98 -22.55 -13.07
N ILE A 92 22.86 -22.26 -14.03
CA ILE A 92 23.29 -23.16 -15.11
C ILE A 92 24.82 -23.18 -15.11
#